data_AF-A0A661A638-F1
#
_entry.id   AF-A0A661A638-F1
#
_cell.length_a   1.000
_cell.length_b   1.000
_cell.length_c   1.000
_cell.angle_alpha   90.00
_cell.angle_beta   90.00
_cell.angle_gamma   90.00
#
_symmetry.space_group_name_H-M   'P 1'
#
loop_
_entity.id
_entity.type
_entity.pdbx_description
1 polymer ?
#
loop_
_entity_poly.entity_id
_entity_poly.type
_entity_poly.pdbx_seq_one_letter_code
_entity_poly.pdbx_strand_id
1 'polypeptide(L)' 'MNHMKRYALCPVCNFFVPAESEEQFCPICGTKLIRKCPHCGKPITNPYDRFCPFCGEPYRKKHSRGKSKGKNL' A
#
# COMPACT_ATOMS: atom_id res chain seq x y z
N MET A 1 6.61 24.57 11.98
CA MET A 1 6.21 24.15 10.62
C MET A 1 5.78 22.68 10.69
N ASN A 2 4.47 22.40 10.57
CA ASN A 2 3.93 21.05 10.69
C ASN A 2 4.25 20.24 9.42
N HIS A 3 5.43 19.64 9.36
CA HIS A 3 5.75 18.65 8.33
C HIS A 3 4.99 17.35 8.65
N MET A 4 3.73 17.29 8.22
CA MET A 4 3.00 16.03 8.16
C MET A 4 3.65 15.17 7.08
N LYS A 5 4.65 14.37 7.46
CA LYS A 5 5.35 13.45 6.55
C LYS A 5 4.34 12.48 5.94
N ARG A 6 4.35 12.40 4.62
CA ARG A 6 3.50 11.49 3.83
C ARG A 6 4.39 10.54 3.07
N TYR A 7 3.85 9.38 2.73
CA TYR A 7 4.61 8.32 2.09
C TYR A 7 3.89 7.75 0.88
N ALA A 8 4.67 7.30 -0.09
CA ALA A 8 4.22 6.48 -1.20
C ALA A 8 4.63 5.03 -0.91
N LEU A 9 3.66 4.12 -0.78
CA LEU A 9 3.86 2.71 -0.48
C LEU A 9 3.75 1.85 -1.73
N CYS A 10 4.60 0.83 -1.84
CA CYS A 10 4.41 -0.26 -2.77
C CYS A 10 3.49 -1.32 -2.17
N PRO A 11 2.30 -1.56 -2.75
CA PRO A 11 1.37 -2.54 -2.19
C PRO A 11 1.85 -3.99 -2.35
N VAL A 12 2.85 -4.25 -3.20
CA VAL A 12 3.33 -5.60 -3.54
C VAL A 12 4.55 -6.01 -2.75
N CYS A 13 5.59 -5.18 -2.62
CA CYS A 13 6.86 -5.55 -1.95
C CYS A 13 7.13 -4.82 -0.63
N ASN A 14 6.24 -3.91 -0.18
CA ASN A 14 6.41 -3.11 1.05
C ASN A 14 7.49 -2.03 0.98
N PHE A 15 8.10 -1.80 -0.19
CA PHE A 15 8.98 -0.66 -0.39
C PHE A 15 8.21 0.66 -0.22
N PHE A 16 8.87 1.70 0.26
CA PHE A 16 8.24 3.00 0.43
C PHE A 16 9.23 4.14 0.26
N VAL A 17 8.71 5.29 -0.12
CA VAL A 17 9.47 6.55 -0.27
C VAL A 17 8.66 7.73 0.24
N PRO A 18 9.30 8.88 0.54
CA PRO A 18 8.59 10.12 0.82
C PRO A 18 7.59 10.45 -0.30
N ALA A 19 6.41 10.94 0.05
CA ALA A 19 5.41 11.32 -0.95
C ALA A 19 5.84 12.57 -1.75
N GLU A 20 6.82 13.32 -1.29
CA GLU A 20 7.43 14.41 -2.07
C GLU A 20 8.42 13.94 -3.14
N SER A 21 8.82 12.66 -3.14
CA SER A 21 9.59 12.09 -4.24
C SER A 21 8.83 12.12 -5.57
N GLU A 22 9.56 12.23 -6.68
CA GLU A 22 9.02 12.14 -8.05
C GLU A 22 8.67 10.71 -8.48
N GLU A 23 9.04 9.72 -7.65
CA GLU A 23 8.83 8.30 -7.92
C GLU A 23 7.34 7.95 -8.00
N GLN A 24 6.95 7.44 -9.17
CA GLN A 24 5.58 6.96 -9.44
C GLN A 24 5.48 5.43 -9.34
N PHE A 25 6.58 4.73 -9.58
CA PHE A 25 6.68 3.28 -9.60
C PHE A 25 7.74 2.80 -8.62
N CYS A 26 7.53 1.63 -8.06
CA CYS A 26 8.47 1.02 -7.14
C CYS A 26 9.74 0.60 -7.89
N PRO A 27 10.94 1.08 -7.47
CA PRO A 27 12.20 0.71 -8.11
C PRO A 27 12.57 -0.77 -7.92
N ILE A 28 11.91 -1.48 -6.99
CA ILE A 28 12.18 -2.89 -6.68
C ILE A 28 11.37 -3.84 -7.56
N CYS A 29 10.10 -3.53 -7.85
CA CYS A 29 9.19 -4.46 -8.53
C CYS A 29 8.36 -3.84 -9.66
N GLY A 30 8.56 -2.56 -9.98
CA GLY A 30 7.84 -1.85 -11.04
C GLY A 30 6.37 -1.54 -10.74
N THR A 31 5.83 -1.95 -9.59
CA THR A 31 4.43 -1.67 -9.23
C THR A 31 4.21 -0.20 -8.90
N LYS A 32 3.11 0.38 -9.38
CA LYS A 32 2.72 1.78 -9.08
C LYS A 32 2.58 2.01 -7.57
N LEU A 33 3.21 3.08 -7.07
CA LEU A 33 3.15 3.44 -5.66
C LEU A 33 1.81 4.08 -5.31
N ILE A 34 1.25 3.73 -4.15
CA ILE A 34 0.04 4.34 -3.60
C ILE A 34 0.42 5.42 -2.59
N ARG A 35 -0.18 6.61 -2.71
CA ARG A 35 0.08 7.77 -1.81
C ARG A 35 -1.03 7.99 -0.80
N LYS A 36 -2.15 7.31 -1.01
CA LYS A 36 -3.38 7.39 -0.22
C LYS A 36 -3.91 5.97 -0.04
N CYS A 37 -4.67 5.76 1.03
CA CYS A 37 -5.41 4.52 1.23
C CYS A 37 -6.31 4.27 0.00
N PRO A 38 -6.23 3.10 -0.64
CA PRO A 38 -7.08 2.78 -1.79
C PRO A 38 -8.55 2.57 -1.42
N HIS A 39 -8.87 2.45 -0.12
CA HIS A 39 -10.23 2.22 0.38
C HIS A 39 -10.93 3.52 0.80
N CYS A 40 -10.24 4.40 1.52
CA CYS A 40 -10.85 5.63 2.07
C CYS A 40 -10.23 6.95 1.56
N GLY A 41 -9.17 6.89 0.74
CA GLY A 41 -8.53 8.08 0.16
C GLY A 41 -7.72 8.94 1.13
N LYS A 42 -7.64 8.58 2.43
CA LYS A 42 -6.80 9.28 3.42
C LYS A 42 -5.30 9.13 3.07
N PRO A 43 -4.46 10.16 3.36
CA PRO A 43 -3.04 10.09 3.10
C PRO A 43 -2.34 9.05 3.98
N ILE A 44 -1.29 8.44 3.44
CA ILE A 44 -0.44 7.52 4.21
C ILE A 44 0.58 8.35 4.99
N THR A 45 0.45 8.38 6.32
CA THR A 45 1.33 9.14 7.22
C THR A 45 2.38 8.28 7.91
N ASN A 46 2.23 6.96 7.85
CA ASN A 46 3.17 6.01 8.42
C ASN A 46 3.31 4.82 7.47
N PRO A 47 4.50 4.57 6.89
CA PRO A 47 4.70 3.51 5.92
C PRO A 47 4.83 2.12 6.57
N TYR A 48 5.06 2.06 7.88
CA TYR A 48 5.16 0.81 8.62
C TYR A 48 3.80 0.23 8.99
N ASP A 49 2.74 1.03 8.91
CA ASP A 49 1.39 0.57 9.18
C ASP A 49 0.94 -0.42 8.10
N ARG A 50 0.47 -1.59 8.55
CA ARG A 50 -0.13 -2.60 7.66
C ARG A 50 -1.57 -2.25 7.28
N PHE A 51 -2.26 -1.50 8.13
CA PHE A 51 -3.66 -1.13 8.02
C PHE A 51 -3.83 0.38 8.08
N CYS A 52 -4.86 0.89 7.39
CA CYS A 52 -5.16 2.30 7.44
C CYS A 52 -5.71 2.70 8.83
N PRO A 53 -5.10 3.66 9.54
CA PRO A 53 -5.57 4.09 10.86
C PRO A 53 -6.93 4.81 10.82
N PHE A 54 -7.43 5.14 9.62
CA PHE A 54 -8.70 5.83 9.44
C PHE A 54 -9.88 4.91 9.11
N CYS A 55 -9.65 3.82 8.37
CA CYS A 55 -10.72 2.91 7.94
C CYS A 55 -10.49 1.44 8.29
N GLY A 56 -9.34 1.08 8.86
CA GLY A 56 -9.01 -0.29 9.24
C GLY A 56 -8.63 -1.23 8.10
N GLU A 57 -8.89 -0.86 6.85
CA GLU A 57 -8.56 -1.68 5.68
C GLU A 57 -7.04 -1.75 5.42
N PRO A 58 -6.51 -2.90 4.95
CA PRO A 58 -5.08 -3.04 4.65
C PRO A 58 -4.69 -2.20 3.43
N TYR A 59 -3.47 -1.64 3.43
CA TYR A 59 -2.94 -0.96 2.24
C TYR A 59 -2.64 -1.92 1.08
N ARG A 60 -2.54 -3.22 1.38
CA ARG A 60 -2.11 -4.28 0.47
C ARG A 60 -3.26 -5.26 0.31
N LYS A 61 -3.68 -5.52 -0.93
CA LYS A 61 -4.56 -6.67 -1.20
C LYS A 61 -3.74 -7.91 -0.92
N LYS A 62 -4.11 -8.67 0.12
CA LYS A 62 -3.61 -10.04 0.23
C LYS A 62 -4.08 -10.72 -1.03
N HIS A 63 -3.15 -11.15 -1.89
CA HIS A 63 -3.48 -12.21 -2.85
C HIS A 63 -3.98 -13.34 -1.97
N SER A 64 -5.29 -13.53 -1.95
CA SER A 64 -5.91 -14.67 -1.33
C SER A 64 -5.22 -15.84 -2.00
N ARG A 65 -4.32 -16.54 -1.28
CA ARG A 65 -3.99 -17.91 -1.65
C ARG A 65 -5.33 -18.55 -1.91
N GLY A 66 -5.57 -18.89 -3.17
CA GLY A 66 -6.85 -19.37 -3.61
C GLY A 66 -7.32 -20.39 -2.59
N LYS A 67 -8.56 -20.24 -2.12
CA LYS A 67 -9.31 -21.44 -1.77
C LYS A 67 -9.12 -22.35 -2.98
N SER A 68 -8.33 -23.40 -2.81
CA SER A 68 -8.35 -24.55 -3.69
C SER A 68 -9.83 -24.90 -3.85
N LYS A 69 -10.44 -24.50 -4.98
CA LYS A 69 -11.61 -25.22 -5.44
C LYS A 69 -11.07 -26.59 -5.81
N GLY A 70 -11.10 -27.51 -4.84
CA GLY A 70 -11.04 -28.93 -5.10
C GLY A 70 -12.15 -29.22 -6.10
N LYS A 71 -11.77 -29.33 -7.36
CA LYS A 71 -12.57 -30.00 -8.38
C LYS A 71 -12.16 -31.47 -8.28
N ASN A 72 -12.81 -32.16 -7.35
CA ASN A 72 -12.89 -33.60 -7.36
C ASN A 72 -14.25 -33.96 -7.96
N LEU A 73 -14.32 -34.07 -9.28
CA LEU A 73 -15.14 -35.04 -10.02
C LEU A 73 -14.80 -34.93 -11.51
#